data_AF-A0A7S3PFW4-F1
#
_entry.id   AF-A0A7S3PFW4-F1
#
_cell.length_a   1.000
_cell.length_b   1.000
_cell.length_c   1.000
_cell.angle_alpha   90.00
_cell.angle_beta   90.00
_cell.angle_gamma   90.00
#
_symmetry.space_group_name_H-M   'P 1'
#
loop_
_entity.id
_entity.type
_entity.pdbx_description
1 polymer ?
#
loop_
_entity_poly.entity_id
_entity_poly.type
_entity_poly.pdbx_seq_one_letter_code
_entity_poly.pdbx_strand_id
1 'polypeptide(L)'
;TAGLLGLFTLQGGMIVARTSMLNVAGERIVTRFRKTLFNSILSQDMGFFDKTKTGALVNRLSADTQLVQSIVTGNVVQGLRCSFLVIGGTCMLFYTSPSLALLSLSVIPPVGIGGRIYGRYIKKRQKEVQDALAATSSVAEEIIANMS
;
A
#
# COMPACT_ATOMS: atom_id res chain seq x y z
N THR A 1 35.63 -15.49 6.20
CA THR A 1 35.20 -14.18 5.67
C THR A 1 34.83 -14.25 4.18
N ALA A 2 35.61 -14.91 3.32
CA ALA A 2 35.31 -15.08 1.90
C ALA A 2 33.94 -15.75 1.59
N GLY A 3 33.54 -16.78 2.36
CA GLY A 3 32.23 -17.44 2.17
C GLY A 3 31.02 -16.58 2.58
N LEU A 4 31.17 -15.70 3.57
CA LEU A 4 30.13 -14.74 3.98
C LEU A 4 29.91 -13.69 2.89
N LEU A 5 30.98 -13.17 2.30
CA LEU A 5 30.90 -12.22 1.19
C LEU A 5 30.19 -12.83 -0.02
N GLY A 6 30.47 -14.09 -0.36
CA GLY A 6 29.77 -14.82 -1.43
C GLY A 6 28.28 -15.02 -1.17
N LEU A 7 27.88 -15.31 0.08
CA LEU A 7 26.47 -15.42 0.45
C LEU A 7 25.75 -14.07 0.39
N PHE A 8 26.41 -12.98 0.79
CA PHE A 8 25.83 -11.63 0.71
C PHE A 8 25.63 -11.17 -0.72
N THR A 9 26.59 -11.41 -1.62
CA THR A 9 26.44 -11.04 -3.04
C THR A 9 25.36 -11.88 -3.72
N LEU A 10 25.28 -13.19 -3.41
CA LEU A 10 24.23 -14.07 -3.93
C LEU A 10 22.84 -13.69 -3.39
N GLN A 11 22.73 -13.36 -2.11
CA GLN A 11 21.49 -12.86 -1.50
C GLN A 11 21.05 -11.54 -2.14
N GLY A 12 21.99 -10.60 -2.33
CA GLY A 12 21.73 -9.33 -3.01
C GLY A 12 21.25 -9.54 -4.43
N GLY A 13 21.91 -10.40 -5.21
CA GLY A 13 21.51 -10.75 -6.57
C GLY A 13 20.09 -11.33 -6.63
N MET A 14 19.75 -12.23 -5.70
CA MET A 14 18.42 -12.82 -5.62
C MET A 14 17.35 -11.78 -5.26
N ILE A 15 17.66 -10.83 -4.37
CA ILE A 15 16.75 -9.73 -4.01
C ILE A 15 16.49 -8.84 -5.22
N VAL A 16 17.54 -8.46 -5.96
CA VAL A 16 17.40 -7.62 -7.16
C VAL A 16 16.60 -8.34 -8.23
N ALA A 17 16.95 -9.59 -8.55
CA ALA A 17 16.24 -10.39 -9.56
C ALA A 17 14.74 -10.51 -9.24
N ARG A 18 14.42 -10.83 -7.98
CA ARG A 18 13.03 -10.91 -7.52
C ARG A 18 12.31 -9.57 -7.64
N THR A 19 12.95 -8.48 -7.22
CA THR A 19 12.36 -7.13 -7.23
C THR A 19 12.06 -6.70 -8.66
N SER A 20 12.99 -6.95 -9.59
CA SER A 20 12.78 -6.71 -11.03
C SER A 20 11.63 -7.55 -11.60
N MET A 21 11.54 -8.84 -11.25
CA MET A 21 10.42 -9.70 -11.66
C MET A 21 9.07 -9.19 -11.16
N LEU A 22 9.01 -8.75 -9.90
CA LEU A 22 7.79 -8.18 -9.31
C LEU A 22 7.42 -6.85 -9.94
N ASN A 23 8.40 -6.01 -10.27
CA ASN A 23 8.16 -4.75 -10.99
C ASN A 23 7.57 -5.01 -12.38
N VAL A 24 8.14 -5.94 -13.15
CA VAL A 24 7.61 -6.32 -14.47
C VAL A 24 6.22 -6.95 -14.37
N ALA A 25 5.98 -7.82 -13.39
CA ALA A 25 4.66 -8.40 -13.15
C ALA A 25 3.64 -7.31 -12.75
N GLY A 26 4.07 -6.36 -11.93
CA GLY A 26 3.29 -5.20 -11.54
C GLY A 26 2.88 -4.35 -12.73
N GLU A 27 3.83 -4.01 -13.60
CA GLU A 27 3.60 -3.24 -14.83
C GLU A 27 2.64 -3.95 -15.80
N ARG A 28 2.65 -5.29 -15.83
CA ARG A 28 1.66 -6.07 -16.60
C ARG A 28 0.26 -5.99 -16.00
N ILE A 29 0.12 -6.06 -14.67
CA ILE A 29 -1.16 -5.94 -13.97
C ILE A 29 -1.75 -4.54 -14.19
N VAL A 30 -0.92 -3.52 -14.02
CA VAL A 30 -1.14 -2.11 -14.37
C VAL A 30 -1.72 -1.95 -15.77
N THR A 31 -1.03 -2.51 -16.77
CA THR A 31 -1.42 -2.39 -18.16
C THR A 31 -2.75 -3.08 -18.45
N ARG A 32 -3.02 -4.23 -17.80
CA ARG A 32 -4.31 -4.92 -17.91
C ARG A 32 -5.44 -4.11 -17.27
N PHE A 33 -5.22 -3.55 -16.08
CA PHE A 33 -6.19 -2.67 -15.44
C PHE A 33 -6.52 -1.47 -16.34
N ARG A 34 -5.49 -0.79 -16.87
CA ARG A 34 -5.72 0.36 -17.76
C ARG A 34 -6.54 -0.01 -19.00
N LYS A 35 -6.30 -1.17 -19.60
CA LYS A 35 -7.07 -1.67 -20.76
C LYS A 35 -8.52 -1.99 -20.40
N THR A 36 -8.76 -2.71 -19.30
CA THR A 36 -10.11 -3.08 -18.86
C THR A 36 -10.93 -1.84 -18.51
N LEU A 37 -10.31 -0.88 -17.84
CA LEU A 37 -10.97 0.36 -17.41
C LEU A 37 -11.27 1.25 -18.61
N PHE A 38 -10.33 1.40 -19.55
CA PHE A 38 -10.56 2.13 -20.80
C PHE A 38 -11.72 1.51 -21.61
N ASN A 39 -11.77 0.18 -21.70
CA ASN A 39 -12.86 -0.51 -22.40
C ASN A 39 -14.21 -0.33 -21.68
N SER A 40 -14.22 -0.35 -20.35
CA SER A 40 -15.44 -0.13 -19.56
C SER A 40 -15.99 1.29 -19.69
N ILE A 41 -15.11 2.29 -19.88
CA ILE A 41 -15.51 3.68 -20.14
C ILE A 41 -16.10 3.83 -21.55
N LEU A 42 -15.50 3.18 -22.53
CA LEU A 42 -15.99 3.20 -23.92
C LEU A 42 -17.34 2.50 -24.09
N SER A 43 -17.68 1.52 -23.22
CA SER A 43 -18.99 0.87 -23.22
C SER A 43 -20.08 1.62 -22.44
N GLN A 44 -19.79 2.81 -21.89
CA GLN A 44 -20.77 3.57 -21.11
C GLN A 44 -21.64 4.48 -22.00
N ASP A 45 -22.92 4.60 -21.63
CA ASP A 45 -23.98 5.22 -22.43
C ASP A 45 -23.79 6.72 -22.70
N MET A 46 -24.36 7.21 -23.81
CA MET A 46 -24.16 8.57 -24.33
C MET A 46 -24.65 9.66 -23.36
N GLY A 47 -25.65 9.34 -22.51
CA GLY A 47 -26.16 10.24 -21.46
C GLY A 47 -25.17 10.51 -20.31
N PHE A 48 -24.11 9.71 -20.16
CA PHE A 48 -23.02 9.97 -19.21
C PHE A 48 -22.04 11.04 -19.74
N PHE A 49 -21.83 11.07 -21.06
CA PHE A 49 -20.97 12.03 -21.75
C PHE A 49 -21.57 13.43 -21.85
N ASP A 50 -22.90 13.55 -21.79
CA ASP A 50 -23.62 14.81 -21.94
C ASP A 50 -23.72 15.63 -20.62
N LYS A 51 -23.66 14.96 -19.46
CA LYS A 51 -23.77 15.62 -18.14
C LYS A 51 -22.47 16.13 -17.54
N THR A 52 -21.31 15.74 -18.07
CA THR A 52 -20.03 16.03 -17.42
C THR A 52 -18.97 16.40 -18.44
N LYS A 53 -18.38 17.60 -18.33
CA LYS A 53 -17.29 18.07 -19.20
C LYS A 53 -16.19 17.00 -19.29
N THR A 54 -16.10 16.36 -20.46
CA THR A 54 -15.36 15.12 -20.75
C THR A 54 -13.90 15.14 -20.28
N GLY A 55 -13.25 16.31 -20.25
CA GLY A 55 -11.85 16.46 -19.83
C GLY A 55 -11.58 16.23 -18.34
N ALA A 56 -12.51 16.58 -17.43
CA ALA A 56 -12.29 16.43 -15.98
C ALA A 56 -12.49 14.99 -15.51
N LEU A 57 -13.43 14.26 -16.12
CA LEU A 57 -13.66 12.83 -15.87
C LEU A 57 -12.47 11.99 -16.30
N VAL A 58 -11.91 12.21 -17.49
CA VAL A 58 -10.76 11.45 -17.98
C VAL A 58 -9.53 11.64 -17.09
N ASN A 59 -9.31 12.86 -16.60
CA ASN A 59 -8.20 13.16 -15.70
C ASN A 59 -8.40 12.52 -14.32
N ARG A 60 -9.61 12.62 -13.75
CA ARG A 60 -9.93 12.03 -12.44
C ARG A 60 -9.93 10.51 -12.50
N LEU A 61 -10.43 9.93 -13.58
CA LEU A 61 -10.48 8.49 -13.78
C LEU A 61 -9.10 7.91 -14.11
N SER A 62 -8.22 8.65 -14.80
CA SER A 62 -6.80 8.29 -14.95
C SER A 62 -6.06 8.35 -13.62
N ALA A 63 -6.30 9.38 -12.80
CA ALA A 63 -5.70 9.49 -11.47
C ALA A 63 -6.18 8.36 -10.54
N ASP A 64 -7.49 8.08 -10.54
CA ASP A 64 -8.08 7.01 -9.74
C ASP A 64 -7.61 5.63 -10.20
N THR A 65 -7.45 5.40 -11.51
CA THR A 65 -6.88 4.14 -12.00
C THR A 65 -5.41 3.97 -11.66
N GLN A 66 -4.60 5.04 -11.70
CA GLN A 66 -3.20 5.00 -11.24
C GLN A 66 -3.10 4.71 -9.73
N LEU A 67 -4.01 5.25 -8.92
CA LEU A 67 -4.10 4.97 -7.50
C LEU A 67 -4.51 3.52 -7.23
N VAL A 68 -5.60 3.04 -7.85
CA VAL A 68 -6.05 1.65 -7.73
C VAL A 68 -4.96 0.68 -8.15
N GLN A 69 -4.30 0.99 -9.26
CA GLN A 69 -3.17 0.24 -9.76
C GLN A 69 -2.00 0.19 -8.77
N SER A 70 -1.65 1.32 -8.15
CA SER A 70 -0.58 1.37 -7.15
C SER A 70 -0.95 0.59 -5.89
N ILE A 71 -2.22 0.60 -5.50
CA ILE A 71 -2.73 -0.17 -4.35
C ILE A 71 -2.71 -1.67 -4.67
N VAL A 72 -3.18 -2.09 -5.84
CA VAL A 72 -3.23 -3.50 -6.25
C VAL A 72 -1.83 -4.05 -6.47
N THR A 73 -0.98 -3.33 -7.19
CA THR A 73 0.38 -3.79 -7.52
C THR A 73 1.34 -3.69 -6.33
N GLY A 74 1.21 -2.64 -5.51
CA GLY A 74 2.07 -2.43 -4.35
C GLY A 74 1.54 -3.14 -3.11
N ASN A 75 0.46 -2.61 -2.54
CA ASN A 75 -0.01 -3.03 -1.22
C ASN A 75 -0.62 -4.43 -1.21
N VAL A 76 -1.42 -4.80 -2.22
CA VAL A 76 -2.08 -6.11 -2.25
C VAL A 76 -1.08 -7.23 -2.49
N VAL A 77 -0.17 -7.08 -3.47
CA VAL A 77 0.89 -8.07 -3.73
C VAL A 77 1.82 -8.22 -2.53
N GLN A 78 2.22 -7.12 -1.90
CA GLN A 78 3.06 -7.15 -0.71
C GLN A 78 2.34 -7.80 0.48
N GLY A 79 1.05 -7.51 0.67
CA GLY A 79 0.21 -8.15 1.68
C GLY A 79 0.11 -9.65 1.46
N LEU A 80 -0.19 -10.07 0.23
CA LEU A 80 -0.28 -11.48 -0.16
C LEU A 80 1.04 -12.20 0.13
N ARG A 81 2.17 -11.60 -0.25
CA ARG A 81 3.52 -12.11 0.05
C ARG A 81 3.73 -12.28 1.55
N CYS A 82 3.41 -11.26 2.36
CA CYS A 82 3.55 -11.34 3.81
C CYS A 82 2.69 -12.48 4.37
N SER A 83 1.46 -12.65 3.90
CA SER A 83 0.61 -13.78 4.28
C SER A 83 1.24 -15.12 3.93
N PHE A 84 1.74 -15.31 2.71
CA PHE A 84 2.43 -16.54 2.31
C PHE A 84 3.67 -16.82 3.16
N LEU A 85 4.45 -15.80 3.50
CA LEU A 85 5.67 -15.93 4.28
C LEU A 85 5.37 -16.26 5.74
N VAL A 86 4.33 -15.65 6.32
CA VAL A 86 3.84 -15.96 7.66
C VAL A 86 3.30 -17.39 7.72
N ILE A 87 2.44 -17.78 6.77
CA ILE A 87 1.85 -19.11 6.73
C ILE A 87 2.95 -20.16 6.50
N GLY A 88 3.77 -19.99 5.46
CA GLY A 88 4.84 -20.91 5.12
C GLY A 88 5.90 -21.03 6.23
N GLY A 89 6.33 -19.90 6.79
CA GLY A 89 7.27 -19.87 7.91
C GLY A 89 6.71 -20.54 9.16
N THR A 90 5.44 -20.28 9.48
CA THR A 90 4.74 -20.93 10.61
C THR A 90 4.64 -22.44 10.39
N CYS A 91 4.18 -22.90 9.22
CA CYS A 91 4.10 -24.32 8.88
C CYS A 91 5.48 -25.02 8.97
N MET A 92 6.54 -24.37 8.48
CA MET A 92 7.90 -24.91 8.52
C MET A 92 8.46 -24.97 9.95
N LEU A 93 8.13 -23.98 10.80
CA LEU A 93 8.47 -23.98 12.23
C LEU A 93 7.76 -25.12 12.97
N PHE A 94 6.46 -25.29 12.72
CA PHE A 94 5.66 -26.37 13.33
C PHE A 94 6.17 -27.75 12.92
N TYR A 95 6.61 -27.92 11.66
CA TYR A 95 7.18 -29.18 11.17
C TYR A 95 8.54 -29.50 11.82
N THR A 96 9.40 -28.51 12.02
CA THR A 96 10.74 -28.72 12.61
C THR A 96 10.66 -29.00 14.12
N SER A 97 9.94 -28.18 14.89
CA SER A 97 9.81 -28.37 16.34
C SER A 97 8.66 -27.54 16.93
N PRO A 98 7.57 -28.16 17.40
CA PRO A 98 6.42 -27.45 17.93
C PRO A 98 6.70 -26.62 19.20
N SER A 99 7.70 -26.97 20.02
CA SER A 99 8.06 -26.15 21.21
C SER A 99 8.68 -24.80 20.87
N LEU A 100 9.54 -24.74 19.84
CA LEU A 100 10.11 -23.48 19.35
C LEU A 100 9.06 -22.62 18.63
N ALA A 101 8.12 -23.27 17.93
CA ALA A 101 6.98 -22.61 17.30
C ALA A 101 6.08 -21.92 18.34
N LEU A 102 5.69 -22.60 19.42
CA LEU A 102 4.90 -22.01 20.52
C LEU A 102 5.59 -20.81 21.17
N LEU A 103 6.92 -20.89 21.37
CA LEU A 103 7.70 -19.79 21.93
C LEU A 103 7.71 -18.58 20.98
N SER A 104 7.93 -18.80 19.69
CA SER A 104 7.90 -17.74 18.67
C SER A 104 6.50 -17.11 18.51
N LEU A 105 5.44 -17.92 18.60
CA LEU A 105 4.06 -17.48 18.51
C LEU A 105 3.66 -16.63 19.72
N SER A 106 4.19 -16.94 20.90
CA SER A 106 3.97 -16.18 22.15
C SER A 106 4.53 -14.75 22.11
N VAL A 107 5.54 -14.48 21.27
CA VAL A 107 6.12 -13.13 21.10
C VAL A 107 5.22 -12.22 20.25
N ILE A 108 4.41 -12.79 19.35
CA ILE A 108 3.53 -12.02 18.45
C ILE A 108 2.45 -11.21 19.20
N PRO A 109 1.67 -11.76 20.16
CA PRO A 109 0.63 -11.01 20.86
C PRO A 109 1.12 -9.78 21.65
N PRO A 110 2.18 -9.83 22.50
CA PRO A 110 2.64 -8.64 23.21
C PRO A 110 3.13 -7.55 22.26
N VAL A 111 3.82 -7.91 21.17
CA VAL A 111 4.25 -6.96 20.13
C VAL A 111 3.04 -6.35 19.42
N GLY A 112 2.03 -7.16 19.09
CA GLY A 112 0.80 -6.70 18.46
C GLY A 112 0.00 -5.74 19.34
N ILE A 113 -0.12 -6.03 20.65
CA ILE A 113 -0.79 -5.17 21.63
C ILE A 113 -0.04 -3.85 21.78
N GLY A 114 1.29 -3.90 21.96
CA GLY A 114 2.13 -2.71 22.03
C GLY A 114 2.01 -1.83 20.78
N GLY A 115 2.10 -2.44 19.60
CA GLY A 115 1.92 -1.75 18.32
C GLY A 115 0.53 -1.13 18.16
N ARG A 116 -0.54 -1.79 18.62
CA ARG A 116 -1.91 -1.25 18.58
C ARG A 116 -2.05 -0.03 19.49
N ILE A 117 -1.50 -0.07 20.70
CA ILE A 117 -1.54 1.06 21.64
C ILE A 117 -0.76 2.24 21.06
N TYR A 118 0.48 1.99 20.62
CA TYR A 118 1.35 3.02 20.04
C TYR A 118 0.78 3.62 18.76
N GLY A 119 0.21 2.80 17.89
CA GLY A 119 -0.47 3.23 16.67
C GLY A 119 -1.71 4.08 16.96
N ARG A 120 -2.51 3.71 17.98
CA ARG A 120 -3.67 4.51 18.38
C ARG A 120 -3.26 5.85 19.00
N TYR A 121 -2.15 5.88 19.75
CA TYR A 121 -1.56 7.08 20.31
C TYR A 121 -1.08 8.04 19.22
N ILE A 122 -0.29 7.55 18.25
CA ILE A 122 0.19 8.33 17.11
C ILE A 122 -0.96 8.88 16.28
N LYS A 123 -1.98 8.07 16.00
CA LYS A 123 -3.12 8.50 15.18
C LYS A 123 -3.92 9.61 15.85
N LYS A 124 -4.02 9.60 17.18
CA LYS A 124 -4.66 10.66 17.96
C LYS A 124 -3.86 11.97 17.89
N ARG A 125 -2.53 11.91 18.03
CA ARG A 125 -1.65 13.08 17.92
C ARG A 125 -1.61 13.68 16.52
N GLN A 126 -1.58 12.84 15.48
CA GLN A 126 -1.66 13.32 14.09
C GLN A 126 -2.98 14.03 13.80
N LYS A 127 -4.08 13.56 14.40
CA LYS A 127 -5.39 14.21 14.26
C LYS A 127 -5.43 15.58 14.95
N GLU A 128 -4.92 15.70 16.17
CA GLU A 128 -4.81 17.01 16.86
C GLU A 128 -3.99 18.02 16.04
N VAL A 129 -2.88 17.59 15.46
CA VAL A 129 -2.04 18.47 14.62
C VAL A 129 -2.78 18.91 13.35
N GLN A 130 -3.47 17.99 12.67
CA GLN A 130 -4.29 18.33 11.50
C GLN A 130 -5.44 19.27 11.85
N ASP A 131 -6.14 19.02 12.96
CA ASP A 131 -7.27 19.84 13.40
C ASP A 131 -6.78 21.27 13.76
N ALA A 132 -5.62 21.40 14.41
CA ALA A 132 -5.00 22.69 14.70
C ALA A 132 -4.57 23.43 13.41
N LEU A 133 -3.98 22.73 12.45
CA LEU A 133 -3.65 23.30 11.13
C LEU A 133 -4.90 23.79 10.40
N ALA A 134 -5.98 22.99 10.38
CA ALA A 134 -7.24 23.36 9.75
C ALA A 134 -7.89 24.59 10.41
N ALA A 135 -7.89 24.64 11.75
CA ALA A 135 -8.42 25.80 12.49
C ALA A 135 -7.62 27.08 12.18
N THR A 136 -6.29 26.98 12.12
CA THR A 136 -5.43 28.14 11.82
C THR A 136 -5.65 28.62 10.38
N SER A 137 -5.78 27.70 9.41
CA SER A 137 -6.10 28.04 8.03
C SER A 137 -7.47 28.68 7.89
N SER A 138 -8.50 28.16 8.61
CA SER A 138 -9.84 28.74 8.59
C SER A 138 -9.87 30.16 9.15
N VAL A 139 -9.14 30.44 10.23
CA VAL A 139 -9.05 31.79 10.80
C VAL A 139 -8.30 32.72 9.86
N ALA A 140 -7.23 32.24 9.21
CA ALA A 140 -6.52 33.02 8.20
C ALA A 140 -7.42 33.36 7.00
N GLU A 141 -8.21 32.38 6.51
CA GLU A 141 -9.19 32.59 5.45
C GLU A 141 -10.27 33.61 5.86
N GLU A 142 -10.77 33.55 7.09
CA GLU A 142 -11.76 34.50 7.61
C GLU A 142 -11.20 35.93 7.68
N ILE A 143 -9.96 36.11 8.16
CA ILE A 143 -9.32 37.43 8.23
C ILE A 143 -9.09 37.99 6.82
N ILE A 144 -8.62 37.16 5.88
CA ILE A 144 -8.39 37.58 4.49
C ILE A 144 -9.71 37.95 3.81
N ALA A 145 -10.77 37.16 4.02
CA ALA A 145 -12.09 37.43 3.47
C ALA A 145 -12.76 38.67 4.08
N ASN A 146 -12.45 39.00 5.34
CA ASN A 146 -12.96 40.20 6.00
C ASN A 146 -12.14 41.46 5.67
N MET A 147 -10.94 41.31 5.11
CA MET A 147 -10.10 42.42 4.61
C MET A 147 -10.35 42.75 3.13
N SER A 148 -10.97 41.85 2.36
CA SER A 148 -11.38 42.06 0.95
C SER A 148 -12.80 42.60 0.85
#